data_AF-A0A7J7K6A2-F1
#
_entry.id   AF-A0A7J7K6A2-F1
#
_cell.length_a   1.000
_cell.length_b   1.000
_cell.length_c   1.000
_cell.angle_alpha   90.00
_cell.angle_beta   90.00
_cell.angle_gamma   90.00
#
_symmetry.space_group_name_H-M   'P 1'
#
loop_
_entity.id
_entity.type
_entity.pdbx_description
1 polymer ?
#
loop_
_entity_poly.entity_id
_entity_poly.type
_entity_poly.pdbx_seq_one_letter_code
_entity_poly.pdbx_strand_id
1 'polypeptide(L)'
;MQHFQTIWIKNHNSGKLKTVEFIDFHLNLTNGIYQPYNKPNNIPTCVHVKSNHPPSIIRKTSEPINSRLSSISSNSTTFNNNTAIYQQALIKSGYNYKLNTHRRHKKTS
;
A
#
# COMPACT_ATOMS: atom_id res chain seq x y z
N MET A 1 -14.44 7.49 -32.31
CA MET A 1 -15.14 7.12 -31.07
C MET A 1 -14.36 6.00 -30.39
N GLN A 2 -13.51 6.32 -29.42
CA GLN A 2 -12.84 5.29 -28.60
C GLN A 2 -13.50 5.25 -27.23
N HIS A 3 -14.12 4.12 -26.98
CA HIS A 3 -14.86 3.76 -25.78
C HIS A 3 -13.83 3.52 -24.66
N PHE A 4 -13.70 4.48 -23.72
CA PHE A 4 -12.92 4.27 -22.52
C PHE A 4 -13.71 3.35 -21.57
N GLN A 5 -13.19 2.15 -21.37
CA GLN A 5 -13.67 1.16 -20.43
C GLN A 5 -13.71 1.76 -19.01
N THR A 6 -14.89 1.76 -18.40
CA THR A 6 -15.13 2.22 -17.03
C THR A 6 -14.33 1.37 -16.04
N ILE A 7 -13.35 1.99 -15.37
CA ILE A 7 -12.69 1.40 -14.20
C ILE A 7 -13.77 1.21 -13.12
N TRP A 8 -13.96 -0.03 -12.69
CA TRP A 8 -14.97 -0.44 -11.71
C TRP A 8 -14.78 0.25 -10.35
N ILE A 9 -15.40 1.42 -10.16
CA ILE A 9 -15.59 2.01 -8.84
C ILE A 9 -16.83 1.34 -8.23
N LYS A 10 -16.64 0.41 -7.28
CA LYS A 10 -17.75 -0.15 -6.50
C LYS A 10 -18.11 0.82 -5.37
N ASN A 11 -19.18 1.59 -5.56
CA ASN A 11 -19.80 2.35 -4.48
C ASN A 11 -20.69 1.43 -3.64
N HIS A 12 -20.23 1.01 -2.45
CA HIS A 12 -21.06 0.29 -1.49
C HIS A 12 -21.89 1.31 -0.67
N ASN A 13 -23.11 1.60 -1.11
CA ASN A 13 -23.99 2.57 -0.44
C ASN A 13 -24.84 1.88 0.63
N SER A 14 -24.19 1.44 1.71
CA SER A 14 -24.83 0.87 2.90
C SER A 14 -24.97 1.92 4.00
N GLY A 15 -25.83 2.92 3.81
CA GLY A 15 -26.46 3.73 4.88
C GLY A 15 -25.63 4.61 5.84
N LYS A 16 -24.36 4.33 6.15
CA LYS A 16 -23.57 5.11 7.14
C LYS A 16 -22.07 5.27 6.87
N LEU A 17 -21.50 4.62 5.85
CA LEU A 17 -20.08 4.79 5.49
C LEU A 17 -19.93 4.87 3.98
N LYS A 18 -19.49 6.03 3.49
CA LYS A 18 -19.15 6.25 2.07
C LYS A 18 -17.66 5.96 1.90
N THR A 19 -17.31 4.73 1.60
CA THR A 19 -15.92 4.33 1.31
C THR A 19 -15.73 4.18 -0.19
N VAL A 20 -14.64 4.73 -0.72
CA VAL A 20 -14.20 4.48 -2.10
C VAL A 20 -13.04 3.51 -2.06
N GLU A 21 -13.13 2.44 -2.84
CA GLU A 21 -12.09 1.43 -2.97
C GLU A 21 -11.28 1.69 -4.26
N PHE A 22 -9.97 1.84 -4.12
CA PHE A 22 -9.02 1.84 -5.22
C PHE A 22 -8.06 0.65 -5.05
N ILE A 23 -7.50 0.18 -6.16
CA ILE A 23 -6.69 -1.06 -6.30
C ILE A 23 -6.00 -1.53 -5.00
N ASP A 24 -5.24 -0.65 -4.34
CA ASP A 24 -4.45 -0.95 -3.14
C ASP A 24 -4.74 -0.07 -1.91
N PHE A 25 -5.78 0.77 -1.92
CA PHE A 25 -6.15 1.61 -0.77
C PHE A 25 -7.64 1.99 -0.75
N HIS A 26 -8.17 2.23 0.45
CA HIS A 26 -9.53 2.72 0.64
C HIS A 26 -9.52 4.15 1.16
N LEU A 27 -10.44 4.97 0.68
CA LEU A 27 -10.70 6.34 1.15
C LEU A 27 -12.05 6.39 1.86
N ASN A 28 -12.06 6.79 3.13
CA ASN A 28 -13.27 7.10 3.87
C ASN A 28 -13.70 8.54 3.56
N LEU A 29 -14.83 8.71 2.86
CA LEU A 29 -15.33 10.04 2.45
C LEU A 29 -15.94 10.84 3.61
N THR A 30 -16.22 10.22 4.76
CA THR A 30 -16.74 10.92 5.93
C THR A 30 -15.66 11.75 6.63
N ASN A 31 -14.42 11.25 6.70
CA ASN A 31 -13.32 11.90 7.42
C ASN A 31 -12.06 12.15 6.57
N GLY A 32 -12.06 11.75 5.29
CA GLY A 32 -10.92 11.90 4.38
C GLY A 32 -9.73 11.00 4.68
N ILE A 33 -9.84 10.08 5.65
CA ILE A 33 -8.78 9.14 6.00
C ILE A 33 -8.68 8.08 4.91
N TYR A 34 -7.47 7.89 4.38
CA TYR A 34 -7.13 6.80 3.49
C TYR A 34 -6.08 5.88 4.11
N GLN A 35 -6.18 4.60 3.78
CA GLN A 35 -5.31 3.55 4.29
C GLN A 35 -5.12 2.43 3.26
N PRO A 36 -4.00 1.68 3.32
CA PRO A 36 -3.79 0.49 2.50
C PRO A 36 -4.96 -0.49 2.60
N TYR A 37 -5.25 -1.16 1.49
CA TYR A 37 -6.21 -2.25 1.43
C TYR A 37 -5.58 -3.48 0.82
N ASN A 38 -5.73 -4.61 1.51
CA ASN A 38 -5.43 -5.93 0.99
C ASN A 38 -6.75 -6.70 0.92
N LYS A 39 -7.01 -7.35 -0.23
CA LYS A 39 -8.14 -8.27 -0.34
C LYS A 39 -8.07 -9.32 0.77
N PRO A 40 -9.21 -9.74 1.35
CA PRO A 40 -9.23 -10.84 2.29
C PRO A 40 -8.47 -12.05 1.73
N ASN A 41 -7.62 -12.66 2.54
CA ASN A 41 -6.77 -13.80 2.19
C ASN A 41 -5.62 -13.53 1.20
N ASN A 42 -5.45 -12.29 0.72
CA ASN A 42 -4.31 -11.94 -0.13
C ASN A 42 -3.16 -11.38 0.73
N ILE A 43 -2.19 -12.24 1.04
CA ILE A 43 -1.00 -11.83 1.80
C ILE A 43 0.04 -11.29 0.81
N PRO A 44 0.56 -10.06 1.03
CA PRO A 44 1.66 -9.53 0.23
C PRO A 44 2.87 -10.46 0.23
N THR A 45 3.50 -10.61 -0.93
CA THR A 45 4.75 -11.36 -1.11
C THR A 45 5.78 -10.48 -1.81
N CYS A 46 7.06 -10.76 -1.58
CA CYS A 46 8.16 -10.07 -2.26
C CYS A 46 9.04 -11.10 -2.97
N VAL A 47 9.77 -10.64 -3.97
CA VAL A 47 10.80 -11.46 -4.62
C VAL A 47 11.86 -11.82 -3.57
N HIS A 48 12.12 -13.11 -3.38
CA HIS A 48 13.06 -13.58 -2.37
C HIS A 48 14.50 -13.13 -2.68
N VAL A 49 15.29 -12.81 -1.64
CA VAL A 49 16.69 -12.36 -1.78
C VAL A 49 17.64 -13.39 -2.40
N LYS A 50 17.23 -14.66 -2.44
CA LYS A 50 17.95 -15.78 -3.06
C LYS A 50 17.41 -16.17 -4.44
N SER A 51 16.52 -15.36 -5.02
CA SER A 51 16.03 -15.59 -6.37
C SER A 51 17.12 -15.34 -7.41
N ASN A 52 16.92 -15.85 -8.62
CA ASN A 52 17.83 -15.63 -9.76
C ASN A 52 17.68 -14.25 -10.41
N HIS A 53 17.11 -13.27 -9.69
CA HIS A 53 16.94 -11.92 -10.22
C HIS A 53 18.22 -11.10 -10.09
N PRO A 54 18.42 -10.09 -10.95
CA PRO A 54 19.56 -9.20 -10.83
C PRO A 54 19.66 -8.56 -9.43
N PRO A 55 20.86 -8.46 -8.84
CA PRO A 55 21.04 -7.88 -7.49
C PRO A 55 20.47 -6.47 -7.35
N SER A 56 20.42 -5.71 -8.45
CA SER A 56 19.83 -4.38 -8.49
C SER A 56 18.33 -4.38 -8.18
N ILE A 57 17.58 -5.39 -8.64
CA ILE A 57 16.14 -5.54 -8.39
C ILE A 57 15.89 -5.96 -6.94
N ILE A 58 16.65 -6.95 -6.46
CA ILE A 58 16.56 -7.41 -5.07
C ILE A 58 16.81 -6.24 -4.12
N ARG A 59 17.91 -5.49 -4.30
CA ARG A 59 18.23 -4.32 -3.45
C ARG A 59 17.16 -3.22 -3.50
N LYS A 60 16.52 -3.02 -4.66
CA LYS A 60 15.49 -1.99 -4.85
C LYS A 60 14.08 -2.44 -4.47
N THR A 61 13.88 -3.60 -3.84
CA THR A 61 12.53 -4.07 -3.51
C THR A 61 11.98 -3.44 -2.23
N SER A 62 12.78 -3.33 -1.17
CA SER A 62 12.28 -2.94 0.16
C SER A 62 11.90 -1.46 0.29
N GLU A 63 12.71 -0.56 -0.28
CA GLU A 63 12.49 0.89 -0.16
C GLU A 63 11.22 1.37 -0.87
N PRO A 64 10.92 0.95 -2.11
CA PRO A 64 9.65 1.28 -2.76
C PRO A 64 8.43 0.76 -2.00
N ILE A 65 8.52 -0.38 -1.31
CA ILE A 65 7.43 -0.88 -0.47
C ILE A 65 7.16 0.09 0.68
N ASN A 66 8.20 0.56 1.37
CA ASN A 66 8.05 1.53 2.46
C ASN A 66 7.49 2.87 1.95
N SER A 67 8.01 3.35 0.82
CA SER A 67 7.56 4.58 0.17
C SER A 67 6.10 4.48 -0.27
N ARG A 68 5.69 3.35 -0.86
CA ARG A 68 4.30 3.11 -1.26
C ARG A 68 3.39 3.05 -0.04
N LEU A 69 3.74 2.27 0.99
CA LEU A 69 2.98 2.14 2.22
C LEU A 69 2.80 3.50 2.90
N SER A 70 3.84 4.33 2.94
CA SER A 70 3.76 5.70 3.45
C SER A 70 2.87 6.59 2.58
N SER A 71 2.93 6.43 1.25
CA SER A 71 2.16 7.27 0.32
C SER A 71 0.66 7.01 0.37
N ILE A 72 0.24 5.76 0.61
CA ILE A 72 -1.16 5.33 0.69
C ILE A 72 -1.69 5.24 2.14
N SER A 73 -0.93 5.77 3.10
CA SER A 73 -1.35 5.91 4.51
C SER A 73 -1.54 7.38 4.82
N SER A 74 -2.71 7.75 5.31
CA SER A 74 -3.01 9.16 5.64
C SER A 74 -2.27 9.69 6.88
N ASN A 75 -1.96 8.82 7.83
CA ASN A 75 -1.28 9.17 9.07
C ASN A 75 -0.50 7.97 9.66
N SER A 76 0.25 8.22 10.73
CA SER A 76 1.05 7.18 11.41
C SER A 76 0.22 6.02 11.92
N THR A 77 -1.02 6.25 12.37
CA THR A 77 -1.91 5.18 12.83
C THR A 77 -2.27 4.24 11.68
N THR A 78 -2.71 4.79 10.54
CA THR A 78 -3.03 3.99 9.35
C THR A 78 -1.83 3.24 8.80
N PHE A 79 -0.64 3.83 8.87
CA PHE A 79 0.61 3.16 8.53
C PHE A 79 0.87 1.99 9.48
N ASN A 80 0.95 2.26 10.78
CA ASN A 80 1.28 1.26 11.81
C ASN A 80 0.32 0.06 11.80
N ASN A 81 -0.98 0.31 11.59
CA ASN A 81 -1.99 -0.75 11.48
C ASN A 81 -1.72 -1.73 10.32
N ASN A 82 -1.09 -1.25 9.25
CA ASN A 82 -0.81 -2.05 8.05
C ASN A 82 0.64 -2.55 8.00
N THR A 83 1.56 -1.94 8.75
CA THR A 83 2.99 -2.27 8.76
C THR A 83 3.26 -3.75 8.99
N ALA A 84 2.55 -4.38 9.93
CA ALA A 84 2.80 -5.77 10.33
C ALA A 84 2.76 -6.74 9.14
N ILE A 85 1.80 -6.57 8.23
CA ILE A 85 1.58 -7.44 7.08
C ILE A 85 2.74 -7.31 6.07
N TYR A 86 3.13 -6.07 5.74
CA TYR A 86 4.24 -5.82 4.81
C TYR A 86 5.61 -6.19 5.42
N GLN A 87 5.78 -5.96 6.72
CA GLN A 87 7.00 -6.33 7.43
C GLN A 87 7.19 -7.85 7.44
N GLN A 88 6.11 -8.62 7.66
CA GLN A 88 6.10 -10.07 7.53
C GLN A 88 6.47 -10.55 6.12
N ALA A 89 5.95 -9.89 5.08
CA ALA A 89 6.28 -10.21 3.69
C ALA A 89 7.78 -10.04 3.39
N LEU A 90 8.38 -8.96 3.87
CA LEU A 90 9.82 -8.69 3.73
C LEU A 90 10.67 -9.73 4.47
N ILE A 91 10.32 -10.03 5.73
CA ILE A 91 11.03 -11.02 6.55
C ILE A 91 10.98 -12.41 5.88
N LYS A 92 9.79 -12.85 5.45
CA LYS A 92 9.62 -14.13 4.73
C LYS A 92 10.40 -14.19 3.42
N SER A 93 10.66 -13.04 2.81
CA SER A 93 11.43 -12.93 1.57
C SER A 93 12.95 -12.78 1.81
N GLY A 94 13.38 -12.78 3.08
CA GLY A 94 14.79 -12.72 3.48
C GLY A 94 15.38 -11.31 3.54
N TYR A 95 14.57 -10.25 3.50
CA TYR A 95 15.06 -8.88 3.60
C TYR A 95 15.29 -8.45 5.05
N ASN A 96 16.45 -7.87 5.32
CA ASN A 96 16.72 -7.13 6.54
C ASN A 96 16.39 -5.64 6.33
N TYR A 97 15.10 -5.31 6.35
CA TYR A 97 14.61 -3.93 6.19
C TYR A 97 13.49 -3.66 7.19
N LYS A 98 13.58 -2.55 7.93
CA LYS A 98 12.56 -2.12 8.88
C LYS A 98 11.73 -0.98 8.28
N LEU A 99 10.44 -1.22 8.10
CA LEU A 99 9.49 -0.22 7.63
C LEU A 99 9.38 0.93 8.64
N ASN A 100 9.33 2.17 8.13
CA ASN A 100 9.22 3.37 8.94
C ASN A 100 8.38 4.43 8.23
N THR A 101 7.74 5.30 9.01
CA THR A 101 6.99 6.41 8.44
C THR A 101 7.96 7.45 7.90
N HIS A 102 7.99 7.63 6.58
CA HIS A 102 8.66 8.79 6.02
C HIS A 102 7.81 10.04 6.29
N ARG A 103 8.40 11.10 6.85
CA ARG A 103 7.73 12.40 6.87
C ARG A 103 7.58 12.85 5.42
N ARG A 104 6.35 13.14 4.98
CA ARG A 104 6.15 13.84 3.70
C ARG A 104 6.93 15.14 3.77
N HIS A 105 7.94 15.30 2.91
CA HIS A 105 8.44 16.63 2.61
C HIS A 105 7.25 17.41 2.03
N LYS A 106 6.82 18.46 2.72
CA LYS A 106 5.87 19.42 2.14
C LYS A 106 6.54 19.93 0.87
N LYS A 107 5.93 19.68 -0.29
CA LYS A 107 6.25 20.47 -1.48
C LYS A 107 5.84 21.90 -1.12
N THR A 108 6.82 22.74 -0.84
CA THR A 108 6.63 24.18 -0.80
C THR A 108 6.26 24.59 -2.23
N SER A 109 5.00 25.00 -2.43
CA SER A 109 4.57 25.71 -3.63
C SER A 109 5.23 27.08 -3.70
#